data_AF-A0A965AY00-F1
#
_entry.id   AF-A0A965AY00-F1
#
_cell.length_a   1.000
_cell.length_b   1.000
_cell.length_c   1.000
_cell.angle_alpha   90.00
_cell.angle_beta   90.00
_cell.angle_gamma   90.00
#
_symmetry.space_group_name_H-M   'P 1'
#
loop_
_entity.id
_entity.type
_entity.pdbx_description
1 polymer ?
#
loop_
_entity_poly.entity_id
_entity_poly.type
_entity_poly.pdbx_seq_one_letter_code
_entity_poly.pdbx_strand_id
1 'polypeptide(L)'
;MPRLPIDYSRTVIYRISCNDLPEFIYVGSTTDFAKRKSQHKKDSKTKDIKLYQTIRENGNWDNWRMTIIEEYPDCKSCIEQRIREQKWIDELNANLNSQKAHQTKEQKKEYDKKHYEEHKEQIKEQQKENQKEYQEQHKEQKKEYNKKYHEEHKEQNKERIKQRNKEYYEKTKKTKSTL
;
A
#
# COMPACT_ATOMS: atom_id res chain seq x y z
N MET A 1 22.81 18.88 19.48
CA MET A 1 23.79 17.84 19.88
C MET A 1 23.69 16.68 18.89
N PRO A 2 24.81 16.18 18.34
CA PRO A 2 24.78 15.02 17.47
C PRO A 2 24.30 13.78 18.25
N ARG A 3 23.50 12.92 17.60
CA ARG A 3 23.08 11.66 18.21
C ARG A 3 24.28 10.72 18.29
N LEU A 4 24.54 10.18 19.47
CA LEU A 4 25.54 9.13 19.65
C LEU A 4 25.16 7.90 18.81
N PRO A 5 26.15 7.17 18.27
CA PRO A 5 25.89 5.91 17.59
C PRO A 5 25.22 4.92 18.54
N ILE A 6 24.29 4.12 18.02
CA ILE A 6 23.58 3.11 18.80
C ILE A 6 24.51 1.92 19.04
N ASP A 7 24.68 1.54 20.30
CA ASP A 7 25.37 0.31 20.69
C ASP A 7 24.40 -0.88 20.60
N TYR A 8 24.54 -1.68 19.54
CA TYR A 8 23.70 -2.85 19.31
C TYR A 8 24.07 -4.06 20.17
N SER A 9 25.23 -4.08 20.82
CA SER A 9 25.60 -5.17 21.74
C SER A 9 24.73 -5.24 22.99
N ARG A 10 23.95 -4.18 23.25
CA ARG A 10 22.95 -4.13 24.32
C ARG A 10 21.57 -4.61 23.87
N THR A 11 21.47 -5.19 22.67
CA THR A 11 20.20 -5.63 22.11
C THR A 11 19.62 -6.75 22.97
N VAL A 12 18.35 -6.57 23.33
CA VAL A 12 17.50 -7.62 23.88
C VAL A 12 16.27 -7.76 23.01
N ILE A 13 15.80 -9.00 22.87
CA ILE A 13 14.48 -9.32 22.34
C ILE A 13 13.57 -9.55 23.53
N TYR A 14 12.38 -8.97 23.49
CA TYR A 14 11.39 -9.08 24.55
C TYR A 14 10.04 -9.47 23.98
N ARG A 15 9.19 -10.01 24.86
CA ARG A 15 7.76 -10.14 24.61
C ARG A 15 6.94 -9.30 25.57
N ILE A 16 5.75 -8.93 25.14
CA ILE A 16 4.68 -8.36 25.95
C ILE A 16 3.50 -9.32 25.87
N SER A 17 3.02 -9.80 27.03
CA SER A 17 1.89 -10.73 27.12
C SER A 17 0.96 -10.39 28.28
N CYS A 18 -0.32 -10.74 28.13
CA CYS A 18 -1.32 -10.63 29.20
C CYS A 18 -1.09 -11.76 30.22
N ASN A 19 -1.33 -11.51 31.51
CA ASN A 19 -1.24 -12.56 32.52
C ASN A 19 -2.39 -13.57 32.40
N ASP A 20 -3.59 -13.08 32.10
CA ASP A 20 -4.81 -13.91 32.05
C ASP A 20 -5.03 -14.54 30.68
N LEU A 21 -4.49 -13.93 29.63
CA LEU A 21 -4.65 -14.33 28.22
C LEU A 21 -3.27 -14.46 27.55
N PRO A 22 -2.48 -15.49 27.92
CA PRO A 22 -1.09 -15.64 27.49
C PRO A 22 -0.93 -15.87 25.97
N GLU A 23 -2.00 -16.18 25.26
CA GLU A 23 -2.05 -16.25 23.80
C GLU A 23 -1.87 -14.90 23.11
N PHE A 24 -2.13 -13.79 23.81
CA PHE A 24 -1.87 -12.45 23.29
C PHE A 24 -0.40 -12.11 23.46
N ILE A 25 0.35 -12.19 22.36
CA ILE A 25 1.80 -12.04 22.35
C ILE A 25 2.19 -10.95 21.36
N TYR A 26 2.96 -9.99 21.85
CA TYR A 26 3.75 -9.07 21.04
C TYR A 26 5.22 -9.31 21.27
N VAL A 27 6.02 -9.28 20.21
CA VAL A 27 7.48 -9.37 20.28
C VAL A 27 8.10 -8.08 19.73
N GLY A 28 9.16 -7.62 20.38
CA GLY A 28 9.93 -6.48 19.92
C GLY A 28 11.38 -6.54 20.38
N SER A 29 12.21 -5.65 19.85
CA SER A 29 13.61 -5.53 20.22
C SER A 29 13.99 -4.10 20.68
N THR A 30 15.04 -3.99 21.47
CA THR A 30 15.58 -2.70 21.91
C THR A 30 16.99 -2.84 22.48
N THR A 31 17.77 -1.75 22.44
CA THR A 31 19.05 -1.63 23.15
C THR A 31 18.91 -0.96 24.52
N ASP A 32 17.70 -0.51 24.88
CA ASP A 32 17.38 0.12 26.16
C ASP A 32 16.00 -0.36 26.65
N PHE A 33 16.01 -1.48 27.37
CA PHE A 33 14.82 -2.17 27.83
C PHE A 33 13.98 -1.30 28.79
N ALA A 34 14.61 -0.62 29.74
CA ALA A 34 13.93 0.20 30.73
C ALA A 34 13.19 1.37 30.07
N LYS A 35 13.86 2.09 29.15
CA LYS A 35 13.23 3.18 28.39
C LYS A 35 12.10 2.68 27.51
N ARG A 36 12.30 1.56 26.81
CA ARG A 36 11.28 0.96 25.95
C ARG A 36 10.03 0.56 26.75
N LYS A 37 10.21 -0.04 27.94
CA LYS A 37 9.12 -0.41 28.84
C LYS A 37 8.32 0.80 29.31
N SER A 38 9.00 1.88 29.69
CA SER A 38 8.35 3.15 30.06
C SER A 38 7.55 3.75 28.91
N GLN A 39 8.12 3.72 27.70
CA GLN A 39 7.44 4.20 26.49
C GLN A 39 6.16 3.40 26.21
N HIS A 40 6.21 2.07 26.24
CA HIS A 40 5.03 1.22 26.07
C HIS A 40 3.97 1.49 27.13
N LYS A 41 4.36 1.62 28.41
CA LYS A 41 3.42 1.96 29.49
C LYS A 41 2.70 3.29 29.22
N LYS A 42 3.43 4.31 28.75
CA LYS A 42 2.84 5.60 28.40
C LYS A 42 1.92 5.50 27.18
N ASP A 43 2.40 4.90 26.09
CA ASP A 43 1.68 4.85 24.82
C ASP A 43 0.45 3.96 24.86
N SER A 44 0.46 2.93 25.72
CA SER A 44 -0.70 2.04 25.93
C SER A 44 -1.98 2.80 26.28
N LYS A 45 -1.87 4.02 26.81
CA LYS A 45 -3.02 4.86 27.20
C LYS A 45 -3.63 5.67 26.07
N THR A 46 -2.88 5.98 25.01
CA THR A 46 -3.28 7.01 24.03
C THR A 46 -3.12 6.59 22.58
N LYS A 47 -2.21 5.66 22.29
CA LYS A 47 -1.91 5.27 20.92
C LYS A 47 -2.93 4.24 20.43
N ASP A 48 -3.34 4.43 19.19
CA ASP A 48 -4.37 3.64 18.52
C ASP A 48 -3.72 2.61 17.58
N ILE A 49 -3.11 1.59 18.20
CA ILE A 49 -2.55 0.44 17.48
C ILE A 49 -3.01 -0.84 18.17
N LYS A 50 -3.05 -1.94 17.42
CA LYS A 50 -3.54 -3.25 17.85
C LYS A 50 -3.06 -3.64 19.25
N LEU A 51 -1.74 -3.67 19.48
CA LEU A 51 -1.15 -4.00 20.79
C LEU A 51 -1.77 -3.20 21.94
N TYR A 52 -1.87 -1.88 21.79
CA TYR A 52 -2.30 -1.01 22.87
C TYR A 52 -3.82 -1.00 23.06
N GLN A 53 -4.59 -1.16 21.99
CA GLN A 53 -6.03 -1.41 22.08
C GLN A 53 -6.29 -2.69 22.88
N THR A 54 -5.63 -3.79 22.52
CA THR A 54 -5.75 -5.06 23.22
C THR A 54 -5.31 -4.96 24.69
N ILE A 55 -4.24 -4.22 25.00
CA ILE A 55 -3.83 -3.98 26.39
C ILE A 55 -4.95 -3.29 27.18
N ARG A 56 -5.58 -2.24 26.64
CA ARG A 56 -6.64 -1.50 27.34
C ARG A 56 -7.89 -2.35 27.54
N GLU A 57 -8.24 -3.16 26.54
CA GLU A 57 -9.40 -4.06 26.58
C GLU A 57 -9.22 -5.22 27.57
N ASN A 58 -7.97 -5.61 27.86
CA ASN A 58 -7.66 -6.81 28.66
C ASN A 58 -6.86 -6.48 29.94
N GLY A 59 -7.40 -5.58 30.77
CA GLY A 59 -6.87 -5.33 32.12
C GLY A 59 -5.81 -4.22 32.23
N ASN A 60 -5.61 -3.42 31.18
CA ASN A 60 -4.62 -2.33 31.12
C ASN A 60 -3.18 -2.80 31.37
N TRP A 61 -2.21 -1.87 31.36
CA TRP A 61 -0.79 -2.21 31.47
C TRP A 61 -0.43 -3.05 32.71
N ASP A 62 -1.14 -2.88 33.82
CA ASP A 62 -0.83 -3.58 35.08
C ASP A 62 -1.13 -5.09 35.00
N ASN A 63 -2.04 -5.51 34.11
CA ASN A 63 -2.29 -6.92 33.80
C ASN A 63 -1.34 -7.51 32.74
N TRP A 64 -0.36 -6.73 32.28
CA TRP A 64 0.55 -7.16 31.23
C TRP A 64 1.98 -7.19 31.75
N ARG A 65 2.81 -8.02 31.11
CA ARG A 65 4.21 -8.19 31.46
C ARG A 65 5.06 -8.06 30.22
N MET A 66 6.07 -7.21 30.31
CA MET A 66 7.16 -7.12 29.34
C MET A 66 8.35 -7.88 29.90
N THR A 67 8.76 -8.96 29.23
CA THR A 67 9.83 -9.88 29.67
C THR A 67 10.88 -10.04 28.57
N ILE A 68 12.16 -10.00 28.94
CA ILE A 68 13.24 -10.36 28.03
C ILE A 68 13.13 -11.85 27.73
N ILE A 69 13.21 -12.22 26.46
CA ILE A 69 13.20 -13.60 25.98
C ILE A 69 14.55 -14.01 25.39
N GLU A 70 15.35 -13.03 24.96
CA GLU A 70 16.73 -13.25 24.52
C GLU A 70 17.58 -12.01 24.79
N GLU A 71 18.76 -12.21 25.38
CA GLU A 71 19.86 -11.24 25.30
C GLU A 71 20.68 -11.53 24.04
N TYR A 72 20.86 -10.54 23.17
CA TYR A 72 21.53 -10.71 21.88
C TYR A 72 22.77 -9.81 21.77
N PRO A 73 23.85 -10.12 22.52
CA PRO A 73 25.03 -9.27 22.61
C PRO A 73 25.88 -9.23 21.33
N ASP A 74 25.80 -10.26 20.50
CA ASP A 74 26.52 -10.33 19.22
C ASP A 74 25.83 -9.54 18.10
N CYS A 75 24.76 -8.79 18.40
CA CYS A 75 24.04 -7.97 17.44
C CYS A 75 24.90 -6.77 16.99
N LYS A 76 25.16 -6.67 15.68
CA LYS A 76 26.04 -5.64 15.11
C LYS A 76 25.28 -4.51 14.42
N SER A 77 24.00 -4.70 14.13
CA SER A 77 23.22 -3.73 13.36
C SER A 77 21.72 -3.80 13.62
N CYS A 78 20.98 -2.76 13.18
CA CYS A 78 19.52 -2.78 13.20
C CYS A 78 18.93 -3.89 12.34
N ILE A 79 19.62 -4.32 11.27
CA ILE A 79 19.15 -5.37 10.38
C ILE A 79 19.21 -6.71 11.11
N GLU A 80 20.33 -7.03 11.76
CA GLU A 80 20.47 -8.25 12.57
C GLU A 80 19.45 -8.28 13.71
N GLN A 81 19.27 -7.15 14.41
CA GLN A 81 18.25 -6.98 15.45
C GLN A 81 16.84 -7.32 14.93
N ARG A 82 16.45 -6.76 13.77
CA ARG A 82 15.13 -7.01 13.15
C ARG A 82 14.97 -8.43 12.64
N ILE A 83 16.02 -9.04 12.10
CA ILE A 83 16.01 -10.45 11.69
C ILE A 83 15.77 -11.33 12.92
N ARG A 84 16.46 -11.06 14.03
CA ARG A 84 16.30 -11.83 15.27
C ARG A 84 14.92 -11.62 15.89
N GLU A 85 14.40 -10.39 15.87
CA GLU A 85 13.02 -10.08 16.27
C GLU A 85 12.01 -10.86 15.43
N GLN A 86 12.16 -10.89 14.10
CA GLN A 86 11.26 -11.63 13.23
C GLN A 86 11.26 -13.13 13.52
N LYS A 87 12.43 -13.73 13.80
CA LYS A 87 12.52 -15.14 14.19
C LYS A 87 11.66 -15.44 15.42
N TRP A 88 11.69 -14.58 16.44
CA TRP A 88 10.86 -14.74 17.63
C TRP A 88 9.38 -14.45 17.41
N ILE A 89 9.04 -13.51 16.51
CA ILE A 89 7.66 -13.30 16.08
C ILE A 89 7.08 -14.59 15.49
N ASP A 90 7.85 -15.25 14.62
CA ASP A 90 7.44 -16.49 13.95
C ASP A 90 7.38 -17.66 14.96
N GLU A 91 8.43 -17.85 15.78
CA GLU A 91 8.54 -18.92 16.77
C GLU A 91 7.40 -18.89 17.82
N LEU A 92 7.04 -17.69 18.30
CA LEU A 92 6.01 -17.51 19.32
C LEU A 92 4.60 -17.33 18.74
N ASN A 93 4.45 -17.35 17.40
CA ASN A 93 3.20 -16.99 16.72
C ASN A 93 2.61 -15.66 17.25
N ALA A 94 3.46 -14.63 17.36
CA ALA A 94 3.11 -13.37 18.02
C ALA A 94 1.98 -12.63 17.28
N ASN A 95 0.75 -12.79 17.78
CA ASN A 95 -0.47 -12.36 17.11
C ASN A 95 -0.76 -10.86 17.20
N LEU A 96 -0.07 -10.11 18.07
CA LEU A 96 -0.27 -8.66 18.20
C LEU A 96 0.67 -7.84 17.30
N ASN A 97 1.71 -8.45 16.74
CA ASN A 97 2.56 -7.80 15.74
C ASN A 97 1.75 -7.59 14.45
N SER A 98 1.45 -6.33 14.13
CA SER A 98 0.64 -6.01 12.93
C SER A 98 1.46 -6.00 11.63
N GLN A 99 2.78 -5.91 11.76
CA GLN A 99 3.72 -5.89 10.64
C GLN A 99 4.91 -6.79 10.97
N LYS A 100 5.52 -7.34 9.93
CA LYS A 100 6.80 -8.07 10.04
C LYS A 100 7.91 -7.10 10.47
N ALA A 101 8.74 -7.52 11.42
CA ALA A 101 9.94 -6.79 11.82
C ALA A 101 11.01 -6.80 10.71
N HIS A 102 11.09 -7.91 9.98
CA HIS A 102 11.97 -8.08 8.84
C HIS A 102 11.31 -8.94 7.75
N GLN A 103 11.60 -8.63 6.50
CA GLN A 103 11.20 -9.43 5.35
C GLN A 103 12.31 -9.35 4.31
N THR A 104 12.69 -10.48 3.72
CA THR A 104 13.65 -10.47 2.62
C THR A 104 13.00 -9.93 1.34
N LYS A 105 13.81 -9.51 0.36
CA LYS A 105 13.29 -9.02 -0.93
C LYS A 105 12.50 -10.10 -1.66
N GLU A 106 12.94 -11.35 -1.54
CA GLU A 106 12.32 -12.53 -2.15
C GLU A 106 10.95 -12.78 -1.50
N GLN A 107 10.89 -12.80 -0.17
CA GLN A 107 9.63 -12.95 0.57
C GLN A 107 8.65 -11.82 0.26
N LYS A 108 9.14 -10.59 0.09
CA LYS A 108 8.33 -9.43 -0.30
C LYS A 108 7.74 -9.62 -1.70
N LYS A 109 8.59 -10.01 -2.65
CA LYS A 109 8.19 -10.26 -4.05
C LYS A 109 7.16 -11.38 -4.16
N GLU A 110 7.32 -12.46 -3.41
CA GLU A 110 6.38 -13.57 -3.37
C GLU A 110 5.02 -13.16 -2.80
N TYR A 111 5.02 -12.42 -1.68
CA TYR A 111 3.81 -11.87 -1.09
C TYR A 111 3.07 -10.94 -2.06
N ASP A 112 3.79 -10.00 -2.69
CA ASP A 112 3.20 -9.04 -3.62
C ASP A 112 2.60 -9.75 -4.85
N LYS A 113 3.24 -10.81 -5.34
CA LYS A 113 2.72 -11.65 -6.43
C LYS A 113 1.41 -12.33 -6.02
N LYS A 114 1.39 -12.97 -4.85
CA LYS A 114 0.19 -13.67 -4.35
C LYS A 114 -0.97 -12.71 -4.13
N HIS A 115 -0.70 -11.57 -3.48
CA HIS A 115 -1.69 -10.53 -3.24
C HIS A 115 -2.28 -9.99 -4.55
N TYR A 116 -1.43 -9.75 -5.57
CA TYR A 116 -1.90 -9.37 -6.90
C TYR A 116 -2.81 -10.44 -7.51
N GLU A 117 -2.41 -11.71 -7.46
CA GLU A 117 -3.21 -12.82 -8.02
C GLU A 117 -4.57 -12.96 -7.35
N GLU A 118 -4.64 -12.80 -6.03
CA GLU A 118 -5.88 -12.86 -5.23
C GLU A 118 -6.83 -11.69 -5.57
N HIS A 119 -6.30 -10.49 -5.82
CA HIS A 119 -7.11 -9.27 -5.98
C HIS A 119 -7.23 -8.80 -7.45
N LYS A 120 -6.61 -9.49 -8.41
CA LYS A 120 -6.56 -9.06 -9.83
C LYS A 120 -7.95 -8.80 -10.43
N GLU A 121 -8.95 -9.60 -10.06
CA GLU A 121 -10.30 -9.47 -10.62
C GLU A 121 -11.02 -8.25 -10.04
N GLN A 122 -10.92 -8.00 -8.74
CA GLN A 122 -11.43 -6.79 -8.09
C GLN A 122 -10.77 -5.53 -8.66
N ILE A 123 -9.45 -5.58 -8.88
CA ILE A 123 -8.72 -4.46 -9.49
C ILE A 123 -9.24 -4.18 -10.91
N LYS A 124 -9.45 -5.22 -11.73
CA LYS A 124 -10.02 -5.06 -13.08
C LYS A 124 -11.44 -4.52 -13.05
N GLU A 125 -12.26 -4.98 -12.11
CA GLU A 125 -13.64 -4.52 -11.95
C GLU A 125 -13.68 -3.04 -11.57
N GLN A 126 -12.89 -2.64 -10.57
CA GLN A 126 -12.75 -1.24 -10.16
C GLN A 126 -12.24 -0.37 -11.31
N GLN A 127 -11.29 -0.84 -12.11
CA GLN A 127 -10.81 -0.11 -13.28
C GLN A 127 -11.90 0.12 -14.32
N LYS A 128 -12.74 -0.89 -14.59
CA LYS A 128 -13.89 -0.75 -15.49
C LYS A 128 -14.91 0.23 -14.94
N GLU A 129 -15.19 0.18 -13.64
CA GLU A 129 -16.12 1.09 -12.99
C GLU A 129 -15.61 2.53 -13.05
N ASN A 130 -14.36 2.78 -12.66
CA ASN A 130 -13.73 4.09 -12.75
C ASN A 130 -13.71 4.62 -14.18
N GLN A 131 -13.49 3.76 -15.18
CA GLN A 131 -13.53 4.16 -16.59
C GLN A 131 -14.93 4.59 -17.02
N LYS A 132 -15.98 3.88 -16.58
CA LYS A 132 -17.38 4.26 -16.85
C LYS A 132 -17.72 5.58 -16.17
N GLU A 133 -17.32 5.74 -14.91
CA GLU A 133 -17.55 6.97 -14.15
C GLU A 133 -16.88 8.16 -14.84
N TYR A 134 -15.61 8.02 -15.23
CA TYR A 134 -14.88 9.02 -15.99
C TYR A 134 -15.57 9.38 -17.31
N GLN A 135 -16.04 8.36 -18.06
CA GLN A 135 -16.76 8.59 -19.31
C GLN A 135 -18.05 9.38 -19.11
N GLU A 136 -18.82 9.08 -18.05
CA GLU A 136 -20.07 9.79 -17.77
C GLU A 136 -19.80 11.22 -17.29
N GLN A 137 -18.84 11.42 -16.38
CA GLN A 137 -18.45 12.75 -15.88
C GLN A 137 -17.99 13.68 -17.01
N HIS A 138 -17.27 13.16 -18.01
CA HIS A 138 -16.72 13.96 -19.11
C HIS A 138 -17.57 13.93 -20.39
N LYS A 139 -18.73 13.27 -20.37
CA LYS A 139 -19.61 13.09 -21.54
C LYS A 139 -20.11 14.42 -22.12
N GLU A 140 -20.61 15.31 -21.25
CA GLU A 140 -21.14 16.61 -21.68
C GLU A 140 -20.03 17.54 -22.18
N GLN A 141 -18.88 17.56 -21.50
CA GLN A 141 -17.71 18.32 -21.95
C GLN A 141 -17.24 17.88 -23.34
N LYS A 142 -17.18 16.56 -23.57
CA LYS A 142 -16.81 16.00 -24.87
C LYS A 142 -17.85 16.34 -25.95
N LYS A 143 -19.14 16.32 -25.60
CA LYS A 143 -20.23 16.69 -26.50
C LYS A 143 -20.18 18.17 -26.89
N GLU A 144 -19.94 19.05 -25.92
CA GLU A 144 -19.79 20.49 -26.14
C GLU A 144 -18.56 20.80 -26.99
N TYR A 145 -17.41 20.18 -26.68
CA TYR A 145 -16.20 20.28 -27.49
C TYR A 145 -16.44 19.87 -28.95
N ASN A 146 -17.08 18.72 -29.16
CA ASN A 146 -17.40 18.24 -30.51
C ASN A 146 -18.34 19.20 -31.26
N LYS A 147 -19.31 19.78 -30.56
CA LYS A 147 -20.22 20.77 -31.14
C LYS A 147 -19.45 22.03 -31.60
N LYS A 148 -18.60 22.59 -30.74
CA LYS A 148 -17.75 23.75 -31.07
C LYS A 148 -16.85 23.46 -32.25
N TYR A 149 -16.16 22.32 -32.23
CA TYR A 149 -15.31 21.88 -33.34
C TYR A 149 -16.10 21.78 -34.67
N HIS A 150 -17.32 21.26 -34.64
CA HIS A 150 -18.14 21.14 -35.85
C HIS A 150 -18.61 22.50 -36.38
N GLU A 151 -18.94 23.44 -35.49
CA GLU A 151 -19.30 24.82 -35.85
C GLU A 151 -18.10 25.57 -36.44
N GLU A 152 -16.93 25.49 -35.80
CA GLU A 152 -15.69 26.13 -36.28
C GLU A 152 -15.27 25.64 -37.67
N HIS A 153 -15.39 24.33 -37.92
CA HIS A 153 -14.97 23.72 -39.18
C HIS A 153 -16.10 23.57 -40.21
N LYS A 154 -17.26 24.20 -39.98
CA LYS A 154 -18.47 24.03 -40.83
C LYS A 154 -18.23 24.43 -42.29
N GLU A 155 -17.68 25.61 -42.54
CA GLU A 155 -17.48 26.12 -43.90
C GLU A 155 -16.36 25.35 -44.63
N GLN A 156 -15.25 25.06 -43.94
CA GLN A 156 -14.17 24.22 -44.48
C GLN A 156 -14.67 22.81 -44.87
N ASN A 157 -15.52 22.20 -44.03
CA ASN A 157 -16.13 20.92 -44.35
C ASN A 157 -17.07 21.01 -45.57
N LYS A 158 -17.85 22.09 -45.67
CA LYS A 158 -18.75 22.34 -46.80
C LYS A 158 -17.99 22.52 -48.11
N GLU A 159 -16.88 23.26 -48.10
CA GLU A 159 -15.98 23.40 -49.24
C GLU A 159 -15.34 22.06 -49.62
N ARG A 160 -14.83 21.31 -48.63
CA ARG A 160 -14.24 19.99 -48.85
C ARG A 160 -15.24 19.01 -49.49
N ILE A 161 -16.51 19.03 -49.06
CA ILE A 161 -17.58 18.20 -49.65
C ILE A 161 -17.87 18.64 -51.09
N LYS A 162 -18.00 19.94 -51.35
CA LYS A 162 -18.20 20.45 -52.73
C LYS A 162 -17.07 20.03 -53.65
N GLN A 163 -15.83 20.16 -53.20
CA GLN A 163 -14.64 19.80 -53.96
C GLN A 163 -14.62 18.30 -54.27
N ARG A 164 -14.87 17.46 -53.26
CA ARG A 164 -14.97 16.00 -53.42
C ARG A 164 -16.06 15.60 -54.43
N ASN A 165 -17.21 16.26 -54.39
CA ASN A 165 -18.31 15.99 -55.32
C ASN A 165 -17.97 16.41 -56.75
N LYS A 166 -17.28 17.54 -56.92
CA LYS A 166 -16.78 17.99 -58.22
C LYS A 166 -15.78 16.99 -58.81
N GLU A 167 -14.80 16.55 -58.01
CA GLU A 167 -13.81 15.54 -58.42
C GLU A 167 -14.47 14.22 -58.82
N TYR A 168 -15.49 13.78 -58.08
CA TYR A 168 -16.25 12.58 -58.40
C TYR A 168 -17.00 12.69 -59.74
N TYR A 169 -17.65 13.83 -60.00
CA TYR A 169 -18.35 14.09 -61.26
C TYR A 169 -17.38 14.15 -62.45
N GLU A 170 -16.24 14.82 -62.31
CA GLU A 170 -15.22 14.87 -63.36
C GLU A 170 -14.62 13.49 -63.65
N LYS A 171 -14.36 12.68 -62.62
CA LYS A 171 -13.91 11.30 -62.78
C LYS A 171 -14.94 10.47 -63.54
N THR A 172 -16.20 10.46 -63.10
CA THR A 172 -17.26 9.67 -63.73
C THR A 172 -17.58 10.11 -65.17
N LYS A 173 -17.50 11.42 -65.47
CA LYS A 173 -17.65 11.94 -66.84
C LYS A 173 -16.50 11.49 -67.76
N LYS A 174 -15.25 11.49 -67.27
CA LYS A 174 -14.10 10.97 -68.04
C LYS A 174 -14.25 9.48 -68.33
N THR A 175 -14.70 8.68 -67.36
CA THR A 175 -14.89 7.22 -67.53
C THR A 175 -15.99 6.88 -68.54
N LYS A 176 -17.06 7.68 -68.63
CA LYS A 176 -18.13 7.50 -69.63
C LYS A 176 -17.77 7.96 -71.05
N SER A 177 -16.71 8.77 -71.19
CA SER A 177 -16.24 9.29 -72.49
C SER A 177 -15.15 8.40 -73.13
N THR A 178 -14.69 7.36 -72.43
CA THR A 178 -13.64 6.43 -72.88
C THR A 178 -14.16 5.02 -73.20
N LEU A 179 -15.48 4.85 -73.19
CA LEU A 179 -16.23 3.69 -73.69
C LEU A 179 -16.94 4.09 -74.98
#